data_AF-Q3LTK4-F1
#
_entry.id   AF-Q3LTK4-F1
#
_cell.length_a   1.000
_cell.length_b   1.000
_cell.length_c   1.000
_cell.angle_alpha   90.00
_cell.angle_beta   90.00
_cell.angle_gamma   90.00
#
_symmetry.space_group_name_H-M   'P 1'
#
loop_
_entity.id
_entity.type
_entity.pdbx_description
1 polymer ?
#
loop_
_entity_poly.entity_id
_entity_poly.type
_entity_poly.pdbx_seq_one_letter_code
_entity_poly.pdbx_strand_id
1 'polypeptide(L)'
;ISVAYVTDSVTGGHGVFLDDTRLVTRGGTAAAEGFETSLGAWSATESPAGSPAPQGWWTRSQELFPTAGAVTTRDTVLLGFGLEHLTDEGARARVLGRALGALKR
;
A
#
# COMPACT_ATOMS: atom_id res chain seq x y z
N ILE A 1 -12.86 4.13 13.87
CA ILE A 1 -11.96 2.99 13.57
C ILE A 1 -10.58 3.39 14.06
N SER A 2 -9.83 2.49 14.68
CA SER A 2 -8.42 2.68 15.03
C SER A 2 -7.62 1.48 14.54
N VAL A 3 -6.35 1.71 14.18
CA VAL A 3 -5.42 0.64 13.77
C VAL A 3 -4.25 0.65 14.73
N ALA A 4 -3.95 -0.50 15.32
CA ALA A 4 -2.82 -0.70 16.20
C ALA A 4 -1.98 -1.88 15.69
N TYR A 5 -0.67 -1.69 15.63
CA TYR A 5 0.28 -2.77 15.40
C TYR A 5 0.88 -3.19 16.73
N VAL A 6 0.63 -4.43 17.14
CA VAL A 6 1.08 -4.99 18.42
C VAL A 6 1.83 -6.28 18.14
N THR A 7 3.07 -6.36 18.62
CA THR A 7 3.94 -7.52 18.47
C THR A 7 4.48 -7.95 19.83
N ASP A 8 4.94 -9.19 19.93
CA ASP A 8 5.75 -9.64 21.05
C ASP A 8 7.10 -8.89 21.10
N SER A 9 7.89 -9.14 22.16
CA SER A 9 9.17 -8.47 22.37
C SER A 9 10.31 -8.97 21.48
N VAL A 10 10.07 -9.95 20.59
CA VAL A 10 11.14 -10.64 19.87
C VAL A 10 11.38 -10.01 18.50
N THR A 11 10.40 -10.02 17.58
CA THR A 11 10.57 -9.37 16.27
C THR A 11 9.27 -8.79 15.74
N GLY A 12 9.29 -7.50 15.44
CA GLY A 12 8.17 -6.79 14.80
C GLY A 12 8.22 -6.74 13.26
N GLY A 13 9.16 -7.44 12.62
CA GLY A 13 9.28 -7.45 11.15
C GLY A 13 9.31 -6.05 10.52
N HIS A 14 8.66 -5.90 9.36
CA HIS A 14 8.52 -4.60 8.68
C HIS A 14 7.40 -3.71 9.24
N GLY A 15 6.64 -4.19 10.22
CA GLY A 15 5.47 -3.48 10.74
C GLY A 15 4.25 -3.54 9.82
N VAL A 16 3.45 -2.48 9.84
CA VAL A 16 2.21 -2.33 9.06
C VAL A 16 2.27 -1.05 8.23
N PHE A 17 1.78 -1.14 7.00
CA PHE A 17 1.57 -0.01 6.09
C PHE A 17 0.07 0.12 5.82
N LEU A 18 -0.42 1.37 5.78
CA LEU A 18 -1.81 1.70 5.44
C LEU A 18 -1.81 2.62 4.23
N ASP A 19 -2.64 2.30 3.25
CA ASP A 19 -2.80 3.07 2.03
C ASP A 19 -4.22 2.88 1.46
N ASP A 20 -4.68 3.80 0.60
CA ASP A 20 -6.00 3.85 -0.05
C ASP A 20 -7.17 3.44 0.87
N THR A 21 -7.21 4.01 2.08
CA THR A 21 -8.23 3.67 3.08
C THR A 21 -9.58 4.26 2.68
N ARG A 22 -10.66 3.48 2.81
CA ARG A 22 -12.03 3.89 2.45
C ARG A 22 -13.06 3.44 3.48
N LEU A 23 -13.89 4.37 3.93
CA LEU A 23 -15.09 4.07 4.71
C LEU A 23 -16.29 3.99 3.76
N VAL A 24 -16.80 2.79 3.53
CA VAL A 24 -17.94 2.53 2.64
C VAL A 24 -19.18 2.24 3.47
N THR A 25 -20.29 2.90 3.12
CA THR A 25 -21.61 2.69 3.72
C THR A 25 -22.60 2.27 2.63
N ARG A 26 -23.86 2.01 2.99
CA ARG A 26 -24.92 1.77 2.01
C ARG A 26 -25.09 2.93 1.01
N GLY A 27 -24.75 4.16 1.41
CA GLY A 27 -24.80 5.34 0.54
C GLY A 27 -23.58 5.51 -0.38
N GLY A 28 -22.61 4.59 -0.33
CA GLY A 28 -21.34 4.70 -1.04
C GLY A 28 -20.17 5.08 -0.12
N THR A 29 -19.07 5.54 -0.73
CA THR A 29 -17.86 5.96 -0.01
C THR A 29 -18.11 7.25 0.75
N ALA A 30 -18.10 7.17 2.08
CA ALA A 30 -18.31 8.31 2.98
C ALA A 30 -17.01 9.08 3.28
N ALA A 31 -15.86 8.39 3.29
CA ALA A 31 -14.55 8.99 3.47
C ALA A 31 -13.48 8.15 2.75
N ALA A 32 -12.43 8.81 2.27
CA ALA A 32 -11.25 8.16 1.71
C ALA A 32 -9.99 8.95 2.05
N GLU A 33 -8.88 8.26 2.29
CA GLU A 33 -7.57 8.88 2.47
C GLU A 33 -6.48 7.94 1.92
N GLY A 34 -5.66 8.47 1.02
CA GLY A 34 -4.53 7.78 0.37
C GLY A 34 -3.16 8.29 0.85
N PHE A 35 -3.12 9.24 1.78
CA PHE A 35 -1.92 9.71 2.48
C PHE A 35 -0.85 10.42 1.64
N GLU A 36 -1.08 10.62 0.33
CA GLU A 36 -0.12 11.25 -0.59
C GLU A 36 0.21 12.70 -0.20
N THR A 37 -0.78 13.46 0.25
CA THR A 37 -0.63 14.89 0.56
C THR A 37 -0.96 15.25 2.00
N SER A 38 -1.72 14.42 2.74
CA SER A 38 -2.14 14.71 4.10
C SER A 38 -2.44 13.45 4.92
N LEU A 39 -2.77 13.60 6.21
CA LEU A 39 -3.38 12.52 7.01
C LEU A 39 -4.92 12.58 7.00
N GLY A 40 -5.51 13.64 6.42
CA GLY A 40 -6.96 13.85 6.43
C GLY A 40 -7.53 13.83 7.84
N ALA A 41 -8.50 12.95 8.06
CA ALA A 41 -9.14 12.73 9.36
C ALA A 41 -8.35 11.79 10.30
N TRP A 42 -7.23 11.22 9.83
CA TRP A 42 -6.40 10.33 10.62
C TRP A 42 -5.43 11.11 11.49
N SER A 43 -5.14 10.55 12.65
CA SER A 43 -4.09 11.03 13.53
C SER A 43 -3.33 9.84 14.10
N ALA A 44 -2.03 10.03 14.29
CA ALA A 44 -1.26 9.16 15.16
C ALA A 44 -1.66 9.52 16.60
N THR A 45 -2.10 8.53 17.38
CA THR A 45 -2.45 8.77 18.80
C THR A 45 -1.17 9.03 19.61
N GLU A 46 -1.28 9.15 20.92
CA GLU A 46 -0.12 8.99 21.82
C GLU A 46 -0.11 7.57 22.39
N SER A 47 1.02 7.18 23.02
CA SER A 47 1.07 5.94 23.80
C SER A 47 0.16 6.06 25.03
N PRO A 48 -0.53 4.97 25.44
CA PRO A 48 -1.34 4.99 26.66
C PRO A 48 -0.51 5.42 27.88
N ALA A 49 -1.12 6.22 28.76
CA ALA A 49 -0.46 6.72 29.96
C ALA A 49 0.16 5.58 30.79
N GLY A 50 1.43 5.75 31.19
CA GLY A 50 2.19 4.74 31.93
C GLY A 50 2.90 3.70 31.04
N SER A 51 2.70 3.72 29.73
CA SER A 51 3.46 2.88 28.80
C SER A 51 4.87 3.43 28.58
N PRO A 52 5.89 2.57 28.41
CA PRO A 52 7.18 3.00 27.89
C PRO A 52 7.05 3.69 26.51
N ALA A 53 8.06 4.48 26.15
CA ALA A 53 8.11 5.05 24.81
C ALA A 53 8.14 3.92 23.75
N PRO A 54 7.33 4.04 22.69
CA PRO A 54 7.24 3.02 21.66
C PRO A 54 8.51 3.03 20.81
N GLN A 55 8.97 1.85 20.37
CA GLN A 55 10.15 1.75 19.50
C GLN A 55 9.89 2.25 18.07
N GLY A 56 8.62 2.33 17.67
CA GLY A 56 8.19 2.89 16.39
C GLY A 56 6.80 3.52 16.54
N TRP A 57 6.55 4.57 15.77
CA TRP A 57 5.26 5.26 15.73
C TRP A 57 4.75 5.40 14.31
N TRP A 58 3.46 5.69 14.17
CA TRP A 58 2.88 6.04 12.89
C TRP A 58 3.53 7.32 12.35
N THR A 59 4.00 7.24 11.11
CA THR A 59 4.54 8.38 10.37
C THR A 59 3.99 8.34 8.96
N ARG A 60 3.59 9.50 8.44
CA ARG A 60 3.26 9.61 7.02
C ARG A 60 4.56 9.59 6.24
N SER A 61 4.68 8.62 5.35
CA SER A 61 5.77 8.56 4.40
C SER A 61 5.23 8.64 2.98
N GLN A 62 6.05 9.16 2.08
CA GLN A 62 5.92 8.87 0.66
C GLN A 62 6.61 7.52 0.38
N GLU A 63 7.26 7.36 -0.76
CA GLU A 63 8.01 6.16 -1.10
C GLU A 63 9.11 5.84 -0.06
N LEU A 64 8.91 4.78 0.74
CA LEU A 64 9.89 4.31 1.72
C LEU A 64 11.01 3.48 1.08
N PHE A 65 10.68 2.80 -0.01
CA PHE A 65 11.59 1.99 -0.80
C PHE A 65 11.05 1.90 -2.23
N PRO A 66 11.95 1.76 -3.23
CA PRO A 66 11.54 1.56 -4.61
C PRO A 66 10.64 0.32 -4.73
N THR A 67 9.40 0.52 -5.16
CA THR A 67 8.51 -0.59 -5.50
C THR A 67 8.41 -0.74 -7.01
N ALA A 68 8.38 -1.97 -7.47
CA ALA A 68 8.19 -2.29 -8.88
C ALA A 68 6.93 -3.14 -9.02
N GLY A 69 6.00 -2.70 -9.87
CA GLY A 69 4.79 -3.47 -10.19
C GLY A 69 5.05 -4.68 -11.09
N ALA A 70 6.27 -4.81 -11.64
CA ALA A 70 6.68 -5.92 -12.48
C ALA A 70 8.19 -6.19 -12.34
N VAL A 71 8.55 -7.47 -12.40
CA VAL A 71 9.94 -7.93 -12.58
C VAL A 71 10.07 -8.51 -13.98
N THR A 72 11.00 -7.98 -14.76
CA THR A 72 11.31 -8.50 -16.09
C THR A 72 12.64 -9.26 -16.08
N THR A 73 12.67 -10.38 -16.77
CA THR A 73 13.90 -11.00 -17.24
C THR A 73 13.91 -10.93 -18.76
N ARG A 74 14.92 -11.49 -19.41
CA ARG A 74 14.97 -11.60 -20.87
C ARG A 74 13.73 -12.29 -21.44
N ASP A 75 13.24 -13.30 -20.74
CA ASP A 75 12.27 -14.26 -21.28
C ASP A 75 10.97 -14.31 -20.43
N THR A 76 10.88 -13.55 -19.34
CA THR A 76 9.71 -13.53 -18.45
C THR A 76 9.33 -12.13 -17.98
N VAL A 77 8.03 -11.90 -17.80
CA VAL A 77 7.49 -10.76 -17.04
C VAL A 77 6.64 -11.31 -15.91
N LEU A 78 7.01 -11.03 -14.68
CA LEU A 78 6.21 -11.31 -13.49
C LEU A 78 5.55 -10.01 -13.04
N LEU A 79 4.23 -9.93 -13.16
CA LEU A 79 3.45 -8.84 -12.58
C LEU A 79 3.20 -9.13 -11.11
N GLY A 80 3.35 -8.13 -10.24
CA GLY A 80 3.03 -8.26 -8.81
C GLY A 80 1.52 -8.32 -8.51
N PHE A 81 0.68 -8.31 -9.54
CA PHE A 81 -0.78 -8.28 -9.46
C PHE A 81 -1.41 -9.04 -10.64
N GLY A 82 -2.64 -9.51 -10.45
CA GLY A 82 -3.44 -10.14 -11.49
C GLY A 82 -4.03 -9.12 -12.49
N LEU A 83 -4.10 -9.48 -13.77
CA LEU A 83 -4.65 -8.60 -14.82
C LEU A 83 -6.14 -8.28 -14.62
N GLU A 84 -6.85 -9.08 -13.86
CA GLU A 84 -8.24 -8.88 -13.44
C GLU A 84 -8.45 -7.61 -12.61
N HIS A 85 -7.40 -7.10 -11.95
CA HIS A 85 -7.46 -5.82 -11.24
C HIS A 85 -7.47 -4.61 -12.19
N LEU A 86 -7.13 -4.80 -13.47
CA LEU A 86 -7.23 -3.77 -14.50
C LEU A 86 -8.62 -3.82 -15.13
N THR A 87 -9.59 -3.16 -14.48
CA THR A 87 -10.98 -3.11 -14.95
C THR A 87 -11.17 -2.32 -16.24
N ASP A 88 -10.26 -1.39 -16.54
CA ASP A 88 -10.21 -0.69 -17.82
C ASP A 88 -9.51 -1.54 -18.89
N GLU A 89 -10.23 -1.84 -19.97
CA GLU A 89 -9.72 -2.68 -21.06
C GLU A 89 -8.49 -2.06 -21.74
N GLY A 90 -8.49 -0.73 -21.92
CA GLY A 90 -7.37 -0.01 -22.51
C GLY A 90 -6.11 -0.10 -21.66
N ALA A 91 -6.24 0.04 -20.34
CA ALA A 91 -5.15 -0.13 -19.39
C ALA A 91 -4.57 -1.55 -19.44
N ARG A 92 -5.45 -2.56 -19.45
CA ARG A 92 -5.04 -3.97 -19.57
C ARG A 92 -4.28 -4.23 -20.87
N ALA A 93 -4.77 -3.74 -22.01
CA ALA A 93 -4.09 -3.88 -23.29
C ALA A 93 -2.72 -3.18 -23.30
N ARG A 94 -2.61 -1.99 -22.71
CA ARG A 94 -1.33 -1.27 -22.57
C ARG A 94 -0.32 -2.03 -21.72
N VAL A 95 -0.73 -2.58 -20.58
CA VAL A 95 0.16 -3.36 -19.70
C VAL A 95 0.66 -4.62 -20.41
N LEU A 96 -0.24 -5.37 -21.06
CA LEU A 96 0.12 -6.56 -21.84
C LEU A 96 1.05 -6.22 -23.00
N GLY A 97 0.78 -5.15 -23.75
CA GLY A 97 1.63 -4.69 -24.84
C GLY A 97 3.04 -4.33 -24.37
N ARG A 98 3.17 -3.66 -23.22
CA ARG A 98 4.46 -3.36 -22.60
C ARG A 98 5.18 -4.62 -22.14
N ALA A 99 4.47 -5.56 -21.52
CA ALA A 99 5.04 -6.83 -21.08
C ALA A 99 5.62 -7.62 -22.26
N LEU A 100 4.85 -7.78 -23.35
CA LEU A 100 5.32 -8.45 -24.56
C LEU A 100 6.46 -7.67 -25.25
N GLY A 101 6.42 -6.33 -25.20
CA GLY A 101 7.48 -5.48 -25.70
C GLY A 101 8.81 -5.68 -24.96
N ALA A 102 8.76 -5.89 -23.65
CA ALA A 102 9.94 -6.13 -22.81
C ALA A 102 10.59 -7.50 -23.05
N LEU A 103 9.86 -8.46 -23.63
CA LEU A 103 10.36 -9.79 -23.98
C LEU A 103 11.03 -9.86 -25.35
N LYS A 104 11.08 -8.75 -26.08
CA LYS A 104 11.71 -8.71 -27.40
C LYS A 104 13.24 -8.79 -27.25
N ARG A 105 13.84 -9.77 -27.92
CA ARG A 105 15.27 -9.76 -28.28
C ARG A 105 15.54 -8.71 -29.34
#